data_AF-A0A9R0ZT91-F1
#
_entry.id   AF-A0A9R0ZT91-F1
#
_cell.length_a   1.000
_cell.length_b   1.000
_cell.length_c   1.000
_cell.angle_alpha   90.00
_cell.angle_beta   90.00
_cell.angle_gamma   90.00
#
_symmetry.space_group_name_H-M   'P 1'
#
loop_
_entity.id
_entity.type
_entity.pdbx_description
1 polymer ?
#
loop_
_entity_poly.entity_id
_entity_poly.type
_entity_poly.pdbx_seq_one_letter_code
_entity_poly.pdbx_strand_id
1 'polypeptide(L)'
;MVSSLVVIIIAVLCNIPFARRQHKFQSKLMEAQDVRLKAMSESFVHMKILKLYAWEAHFKKVIEGLREVEYKWLSPFQFRRAYHSFLCWASPNFVSAATFLTCYLLKTPLDASNVFTFVATLRLVQEPVRSIPDVIRVVIQAKVAFTRISKFLDASELNGQVRKKYNIGTDYPVPVAMNSCSFSWDENTSKPALNNINLIIKAGEKIAICGEVGSGKSTLLAAVLGEIPKTKGTIQVCGKLAYISQNAWIQTGTVKDNIIFGSPMDRERYQNTLARCSLVKDLEMFPYGDCTQIGERGVNLSGGQKQRVQLARALYQNADIYLLDDPFSAVDAHTATSLFNEYVMSALSDKIVLLVTHQVDFLPVFDSILLMSDGEVIRSAPYQDLLADCDEFKDLVNAHKDMMGVSDLNKNSHSQRAKEVLIKETVGIHGSRYTESVKPSPENQMIRKEERETGDAGVKPYVLYLCQNKGLFRFEYC
;
A
#
# COMPACT_ATOMS: atom_id res chain seq x y z
N MET A 1 60.70 19.72 -3.42
CA MET A 1 59.35 20.33 -3.38
C MET A 1 58.69 20.46 -4.76
N VAL A 2 59.38 20.96 -5.80
CA VAL A 2 58.77 21.06 -7.14
C VAL A 2 58.46 19.67 -7.74
N SER A 3 59.39 18.72 -7.64
CA SER A 3 59.19 17.32 -8.09
C SER A 3 57.99 16.65 -7.39
N SER A 4 57.84 16.80 -6.08
CA SER A 4 56.70 16.26 -5.32
C SER A 4 55.36 16.89 -5.71
N LEU A 5 55.33 18.21 -5.96
CA LEU A 5 54.12 18.90 -6.41
C LEU A 5 53.68 18.44 -7.80
N VAL A 6 54.63 18.23 -8.71
CA VAL A 6 54.36 17.72 -10.07
C VAL A 6 53.74 16.32 -10.01
N VAL A 7 54.28 15.41 -9.18
CA VAL A 7 53.74 14.05 -9.04
C VAL A 7 52.35 14.05 -8.42
N ILE A 8 52.08 14.94 -7.45
CA ILE A 8 50.74 15.09 -6.84
C ILE A 8 49.72 15.60 -7.88
N ILE A 9 50.08 16.63 -8.67
CA ILE A 9 49.20 17.18 -9.71
C ILE A 9 48.88 16.12 -10.77
N ILE A 10 49.88 15.36 -11.22
CA ILE A 10 49.68 14.26 -12.18
C ILE A 10 48.76 13.19 -11.58
N ALA A 11 48.97 12.80 -10.31
CA ALA A 11 48.12 11.81 -9.64
C ALA A 11 46.64 12.27 -9.55
N VAL A 12 46.39 13.55 -9.25
CA VAL A 12 45.04 14.11 -9.23
C VAL A 12 44.41 14.13 -10.62
N LEU A 13 45.15 14.56 -11.65
CA LEU A 13 44.65 14.58 -13.03
C LEU A 13 44.34 13.18 -13.55
N CYS A 14 45.15 12.17 -13.21
CA CYS A 14 44.88 10.76 -13.55
C CYS A 14 43.62 10.21 -12.87
N ASN A 15 43.21 10.75 -11.72
CA ASN A 15 42.01 10.32 -11.00
C ASN A 15 40.69 10.83 -11.64
N ILE A 16 40.72 11.94 -12.37
CA ILE A 16 39.53 12.53 -13.02
C ILE A 16 38.84 11.59 -14.04
N PRO A 17 39.55 11.04 -15.06
CA PRO A 17 38.91 10.12 -16.02
C PRO A 17 38.44 8.83 -15.33
N PHE A 18 39.14 8.40 -14.29
CA PHE A 18 38.75 7.24 -13.49
C PHE A 18 37.42 7.49 -12.76
N ALA A 19 37.27 8.65 -12.10
CA ALA A 19 36.04 9.05 -11.42
C ALA A 19 34.83 9.15 -12.38
N ARG A 20 35.02 9.73 -13.58
CA ARG A 20 33.97 9.81 -14.61
C ARG A 20 33.51 8.42 -15.07
N ARG A 21 34.45 7.50 -15.27
CA ARG A 21 34.13 6.10 -15.63
C ARG A 21 33.42 5.40 -14.49
N GLN A 22 33.90 5.55 -13.26
CA GLN A 22 33.30 4.99 -12.06
C GLN A 22 31.85 5.43 -11.89
N HIS A 23 31.56 6.72 -12.09
CA HIS A 23 30.20 7.25 -12.05
C HIS A 23 29.28 6.59 -13.10
N LYS A 24 29.75 6.38 -14.33
CA LYS A 24 28.96 5.69 -15.37
C LYS A 24 28.59 4.26 -14.96
N PHE A 25 29.55 3.51 -14.42
CA PHE A 25 29.30 2.15 -13.91
C PHE A 25 28.33 2.17 -12.72
N GLN A 26 28.49 3.13 -11.80
CA GLN A 26 27.61 3.29 -10.65
C GLN A 26 26.16 3.60 -11.05
N SER A 27 25.97 4.49 -12.03
CA SER A 27 24.64 4.81 -12.58
C SER A 27 23.96 3.57 -13.15
N LYS A 28 24.69 2.79 -13.96
CA LYS A 28 24.16 1.56 -14.56
C LYS A 28 23.88 0.45 -13.54
N LEU A 29 24.72 0.33 -12.52
CA LEU A 29 24.48 -0.56 -11.38
C LEU A 29 23.19 -0.17 -10.65
N MET A 30 22.99 1.13 -10.39
CA MET A 30 21.80 1.63 -9.70
C MET A 30 20.52 1.41 -10.50
N GLU A 31 20.55 1.64 -11.83
CA GLU A 31 19.44 1.31 -12.73
C GLU A 31 19.06 -0.18 -12.66
N ALA A 32 20.05 -1.08 -12.71
CA ALA A 32 19.81 -2.53 -12.61
C ALA A 32 19.28 -2.95 -11.24
N GLN A 33 19.79 -2.33 -10.17
CA GLN A 33 19.34 -2.57 -8.80
C GLN A 33 17.89 -2.12 -8.59
N ASP A 34 17.51 -0.94 -9.11
CA ASP A 34 16.15 -0.41 -9.03
C ASP A 34 15.15 -1.36 -9.71
N VAL A 35 15.47 -1.87 -10.92
CA VAL A 35 14.62 -2.83 -11.64
C VAL A 35 14.44 -4.13 -10.84
N ARG A 36 15.51 -4.67 -10.26
CA ARG A 36 15.44 -5.89 -9.44
C ARG A 36 14.60 -5.67 -8.18
N LEU A 37 14.82 -4.56 -7.47
CA LEU A 37 14.07 -4.23 -6.25
C LEU A 37 12.59 -4.02 -6.54
N LYS A 38 12.26 -3.37 -7.66
CA LYS A 38 10.88 -3.23 -8.12
C LYS A 38 10.22 -4.60 -8.36
N ALA A 39 10.85 -5.47 -9.16
CA ALA A 39 10.32 -6.81 -9.42
C ALA A 39 10.17 -7.66 -8.15
N MET A 40 11.11 -7.55 -7.21
CA MET A 40 11.06 -8.25 -5.93
C MET A 40 9.92 -7.72 -5.05
N SER A 41 9.74 -6.39 -4.98
CA SER A 41 8.63 -5.76 -4.25
C SER A 41 7.28 -6.18 -4.81
N GLU A 42 7.08 -6.10 -6.13
CA GLU A 42 5.86 -6.54 -6.80
C GLU A 42 5.55 -8.02 -6.53
N SER A 43 6.58 -8.88 -6.57
CA SER A 43 6.44 -10.31 -6.26
C SER A 43 5.99 -10.55 -4.81
N PHE A 44 6.48 -9.77 -3.85
CA PHE A 44 6.06 -9.89 -2.45
C PHE A 44 4.63 -9.42 -2.20
N VAL A 45 4.25 -8.29 -2.80
CA VAL A 45 2.87 -7.77 -2.70
C VAL A 45 1.86 -8.82 -3.17
N HIS A 46 2.20 -9.59 -4.21
CA HIS A 46 1.30 -10.59 -4.80
C HIS A 46 1.64 -12.05 -4.42
N MET A 47 2.42 -12.29 -3.36
CA MET A 47 2.92 -13.62 -2.99
C MET A 47 1.83 -14.70 -2.90
N LYS A 48 0.66 -14.36 -2.37
CA LYS A 48 -0.48 -15.30 -2.24
C LYS A 48 -0.94 -15.81 -3.61
N ILE A 49 -0.98 -14.94 -4.61
CA ILE A 49 -1.38 -15.26 -5.98
C ILE A 49 -0.31 -16.12 -6.64
N LEU A 50 0.98 -15.76 -6.48
CA LEU A 50 2.09 -16.56 -7.00
C LEU A 50 2.08 -17.99 -6.45
N LYS A 51 1.78 -18.15 -5.15
CA LYS A 51 1.62 -19.46 -4.51
C LYS A 51 0.43 -20.24 -5.05
N LEU A 52 -0.70 -19.58 -5.25
CA LEU A 52 -1.91 -20.21 -5.78
C LEU A 52 -1.70 -20.80 -7.18
N TYR A 53 -0.92 -20.12 -8.03
CA TYR A 53 -0.56 -20.60 -9.37
C TYR A 53 0.73 -21.43 -9.42
N ALA A 54 1.39 -21.67 -8.29
CA ALA A 54 2.70 -22.34 -8.21
C ALA A 54 3.79 -21.68 -9.10
N TRP A 55 3.73 -20.36 -9.28
CA TRP A 55 4.65 -19.60 -10.15
C TRP A 55 5.92 -19.12 -9.45
N GLU A 56 6.16 -19.53 -8.20
CA GLU A 56 7.33 -19.13 -7.40
C GLU A 56 8.65 -19.43 -8.12
N ALA A 57 8.77 -20.61 -8.71
CA ALA A 57 9.98 -21.03 -9.43
C ALA A 57 10.24 -20.16 -10.67
N HIS A 58 9.18 -19.78 -11.39
CA HIS A 58 9.28 -18.90 -12.55
C HIS A 58 9.76 -17.49 -12.13
N PHE A 59 9.12 -16.88 -11.13
CA PHE A 59 9.50 -15.56 -10.63
C PHE A 59 10.89 -15.55 -9.99
N LYS A 60 11.28 -16.62 -9.29
CA LYS A 60 12.64 -16.79 -8.82
C LYS A 60 13.65 -16.72 -9.97
N LYS A 61 13.40 -17.44 -11.07
CA LYS A 61 14.25 -17.42 -12.26
C LYS A 61 14.32 -16.04 -12.92
N VAL A 62 13.22 -15.29 -12.92
CA VAL A 62 13.21 -13.89 -13.40
C VAL A 62 14.10 -13.01 -12.52
N ILE A 63 13.98 -13.10 -11.19
CA ILE A 63 14.79 -12.33 -10.24
C ILE A 63 16.27 -12.71 -10.36
N GLU A 64 16.59 -14.00 -10.52
CA GLU A 64 17.95 -14.48 -10.79
C GLU A 64 18.50 -13.90 -12.11
N GLY A 65 17.69 -13.85 -13.17
CA GLY A 65 18.07 -13.19 -14.43
C GLY A 65 18.40 -11.70 -14.25
N LEU A 66 17.61 -10.98 -13.46
CA LEU A 66 17.90 -9.58 -13.11
C LEU A 66 19.16 -9.45 -12.25
N ARG A 67 19.41 -10.42 -11.36
CA ARG A 67 20.62 -10.47 -10.53
C ARG A 67 21.88 -10.67 -11.38
N GLU A 68 21.82 -11.49 -12.43
CA GLU A 68 22.93 -11.65 -13.37
C GLU A 68 23.26 -10.34 -14.11
N VAL A 69 22.23 -9.57 -14.48
CA VAL A 69 22.42 -8.24 -15.08
C VAL A 69 23.07 -7.27 -14.09
N GLU A 70 22.61 -7.26 -12.83
CA GLU A 70 23.24 -6.47 -11.77
C GLU A 70 24.70 -6.88 -11.55
N TYR A 71 24.99 -8.18 -11.53
CA TYR A 71 26.34 -8.72 -11.31
C TYR A 71 27.32 -8.30 -12.42
N LYS A 72 26.88 -8.26 -13.68
CA LYS A 72 27.68 -7.77 -14.81
C LYS A 72 28.19 -6.33 -14.61
N TRP A 73 27.44 -5.50 -13.88
CA TRP A 73 27.86 -4.13 -13.55
C TRP A 73 28.62 -4.05 -12.23
N LEU A 74 28.20 -4.85 -11.24
CA LEU A 74 28.80 -4.89 -9.91
C LEU A 74 30.26 -5.35 -9.93
N SER A 75 30.56 -6.44 -10.66
CA SER A 75 31.92 -7.01 -10.68
C SER A 75 32.98 -6.03 -11.23
N PRO A 76 32.82 -5.44 -12.43
CA PRO A 76 33.74 -4.42 -12.92
C PRO A 76 33.82 -3.19 -12.02
N PHE A 77 32.69 -2.78 -11.41
CA PHE A 77 32.66 -1.64 -10.48
C PHE A 77 33.53 -1.91 -9.24
N GLN A 78 33.41 -3.10 -8.64
CA GLN A 78 34.19 -3.48 -7.45
C GLN A 78 35.67 -3.66 -7.77
N PHE A 79 36.01 -4.30 -8.89
CA PHE A 79 37.40 -4.47 -9.31
C PHE A 79 38.09 -3.12 -9.56
N ARG A 80 37.39 -2.20 -10.23
CA ARG A 80 37.87 -0.83 -10.43
C ARG A 80 38.05 -0.10 -9.10
N ARG A 81 37.08 -0.18 -8.20
CA ARG A 81 37.17 0.42 -6.86
C ARG A 81 38.40 -0.09 -6.09
N ALA A 82 38.65 -1.39 -6.14
CA ALA A 82 39.83 -2.00 -5.52
C ALA A 82 41.14 -1.49 -6.15
N TYR A 83 41.22 -1.46 -7.48
CA TYR A 83 42.38 -0.94 -8.21
C TYR A 83 42.67 0.53 -7.88
N HIS A 84 41.63 1.36 -7.82
CA HIS A 84 41.78 2.77 -7.44
C HIS A 84 42.22 2.96 -5.99
N SER A 85 41.67 2.17 -5.08
CA SER A 85 42.11 2.15 -3.68
C SER A 85 43.60 1.80 -3.60
N PHE A 86 44.04 0.74 -4.30
CA PHE A 86 45.44 0.35 -4.35
C PHE A 86 46.35 1.46 -4.90
N LEU A 87 45.99 2.10 -6.01
CA LEU A 87 46.76 3.23 -6.57
C LEU A 87 46.85 4.39 -5.58
N CYS A 88 45.76 4.72 -4.91
CA CYS A 88 45.73 5.76 -3.90
C CYS A 88 46.61 5.42 -2.69
N TRP A 89 46.63 4.15 -2.26
CA TRP A 89 47.48 3.66 -1.17
C TRP A 89 48.97 3.62 -1.51
N ALA A 90 49.32 3.32 -2.76
CA ALA A 90 50.71 3.24 -3.22
C ALA A 90 51.34 4.61 -3.57
N SER A 91 50.53 5.62 -3.88
CA SER A 91 51.00 6.95 -4.29
C SER A 91 51.96 7.67 -3.31
N PRO A 92 51.84 7.59 -1.96
CA PRO A 92 52.81 8.18 -1.01
C PRO A 92 54.22 7.66 -1.21
N ASN A 93 54.33 6.36 -1.46
CA ASN A 93 55.60 5.67 -1.56
C ASN A 93 56.31 6.09 -2.84
N PHE A 94 55.57 6.19 -3.96
CA PHE A 94 56.11 6.66 -5.24
C PHE A 94 56.53 8.14 -5.18
N VAL A 95 55.72 9.02 -4.58
CA VAL A 95 56.06 10.45 -4.41
C VAL A 95 57.32 10.59 -3.55
N SER A 96 57.42 9.82 -2.46
CA SER A 96 58.59 9.84 -1.58
C SER A 96 59.85 9.36 -2.31
N ALA A 97 59.78 8.20 -3.00
CA ALA A 97 60.90 7.65 -3.75
C ALA A 97 61.39 8.61 -4.86
N ALA A 98 60.47 9.19 -5.64
CA ALA A 98 60.82 10.17 -6.67
C ALA A 98 61.47 11.42 -6.10
N THR A 99 60.98 11.91 -4.95
CA THR A 99 61.54 13.09 -4.29
C THR A 99 62.95 12.82 -3.78
N PHE A 100 63.19 11.69 -3.10
CA PHE A 100 64.52 11.33 -2.61
C PHE A 100 65.50 11.01 -3.74
N LEU A 101 65.05 10.36 -4.82
CA LEU A 101 65.86 10.14 -6.01
C LEU A 101 66.29 11.47 -6.64
N THR A 102 65.38 12.45 -6.72
CA THR A 102 65.69 13.79 -7.23
C THR A 102 66.72 14.50 -6.33
N CYS A 103 66.56 14.41 -5.01
CA CYS A 103 67.50 14.96 -4.03
C CYS A 103 68.89 14.32 -4.12
N TYR A 104 68.96 13.01 -4.37
CA TYR A 104 70.21 12.29 -4.60
C TYR A 104 70.92 12.78 -5.87
N LEU A 105 70.18 12.90 -6.98
CA LEU A 105 70.73 13.37 -8.26
C LEU A 105 71.23 14.82 -8.20
N LEU A 106 70.54 15.68 -7.42
CA LEU A 106 70.92 17.07 -7.20
C LEU A 106 72.01 17.25 -6.13
N LYS A 107 72.55 16.16 -5.56
CA LYS A 107 73.57 16.16 -4.49
C LYS A 107 73.19 17.01 -3.27
N THR A 108 71.90 17.08 -2.94
CA THR A 108 71.44 17.73 -1.70
C THR A 108 71.68 16.81 -0.50
N PRO A 109 72.19 17.31 0.65
CA PRO A 109 72.42 16.48 1.83
C PRO A 109 71.10 15.97 2.41
N LEU A 110 70.97 14.65 2.53
CA LEU A 110 69.80 13.97 3.09
C LEU A 110 70.09 13.61 4.55
N ASP A 111 69.58 14.42 5.47
CA ASP A 111 69.61 14.13 6.90
C ASP A 111 68.37 13.32 7.33
N ALA A 112 68.52 12.44 8.31
CA ALA A 112 67.46 11.56 8.80
C ALA A 112 66.25 12.36 9.29
N SER A 113 66.50 13.47 9.99
CA SER A 113 65.46 14.40 10.46
C SER A 113 64.59 14.92 9.31
N ASN A 114 65.21 15.33 8.20
CA ASN A 114 64.50 15.86 7.03
C ASN A 114 63.70 14.78 6.29
N VAL A 115 64.22 13.55 6.20
CA VAL A 115 63.54 12.41 5.57
C VAL A 115 62.28 12.03 6.34
N PHE A 116 62.38 11.86 7.66
CA PHE A 116 61.22 11.50 8.49
C PHE A 116 60.16 12.60 8.50
N THR A 117 60.58 13.87 8.62
CA THR A 117 59.67 15.03 8.61
C THR A 117 58.95 15.15 7.26
N PHE A 118 59.64 14.90 6.14
CA PHE A 118 59.03 14.94 4.80
C PHE A 118 58.00 13.81 4.60
N VAL A 119 58.34 12.56 4.95
CA VAL A 119 57.41 11.42 4.81
C VAL A 119 56.18 11.61 5.69
N ALA A 120 56.36 12.10 6.93
CA ALA A 120 55.24 12.38 7.84
C ALA A 120 54.32 13.48 7.28
N THR A 121 54.90 14.59 6.81
CA THR A 121 54.15 15.70 6.23
C THR A 121 53.40 15.29 4.96
N LEU A 122 54.03 14.47 4.11
CA LEU A 122 53.39 13.95 2.89
C LEU A 122 52.16 13.08 3.20
N ARG A 123 52.24 12.21 4.22
CA ARG A 123 51.11 11.39 4.65
C ARG A 123 49.94 12.24 5.16
N LEU A 124 50.22 13.27 5.96
CA LEU A 124 49.20 14.21 6.46
C LEU A 124 48.45 14.93 5.33
N VAL A 125 49.16 15.31 4.26
CA VAL A 125 48.55 15.99 3.10
C VAL A 125 47.75 15.03 2.21
N GLN A 126 48.13 13.76 2.14
CA GLN A 126 47.50 12.81 1.21
C GLN A 126 46.15 12.28 1.68
N GLU A 127 45.91 12.16 2.99
CA GLU A 127 44.62 11.75 3.54
C GLU A 127 43.43 12.63 3.06
N PRO A 128 43.46 13.97 3.21
CA PRO A 128 42.37 14.80 2.71
C PRO A 128 42.26 14.73 1.18
N VAL A 129 43.38 14.64 0.45
CA VAL A 129 43.37 14.55 -1.03
C VAL A 129 42.69 13.26 -1.52
N ARG A 130 42.88 12.13 -0.80
CA ARG A 130 42.21 10.86 -1.11
C ARG A 130 40.70 10.91 -0.88
N SER A 131 40.22 11.73 0.05
CA SER A 131 38.79 11.84 0.37
C SER A 131 37.98 12.66 -0.64
N ILE A 132 38.63 13.55 -1.42
CA ILE A 132 37.96 14.47 -2.35
C ILE A 132 37.06 13.75 -3.37
N PRO A 133 37.48 12.66 -4.05
CA PRO A 133 36.62 11.94 -4.98
C PRO A 133 35.36 11.36 -4.33
N ASP A 134 35.46 10.88 -3.09
CA ASP A 134 34.32 10.37 -2.33
C ASP A 134 33.34 11.47 -1.95
N VAL A 135 33.84 12.64 -1.56
CA VAL A 135 32.99 13.82 -1.30
C VAL A 135 32.26 14.24 -2.58
N ILE A 136 32.95 14.32 -3.71
CA ILE A 136 32.33 14.65 -5.01
C ILE A 136 31.25 13.62 -5.37
N ARG A 137 31.51 12.32 -5.16
CA ARG A 137 30.54 11.26 -5.37
C ARG A 137 29.28 11.46 -4.51
N VAL A 138 29.43 11.72 -3.22
CA VAL A 138 28.31 11.94 -2.29
C VAL A 138 27.51 13.18 -2.69
N VAL A 139 28.17 14.28 -3.07
CA VAL A 139 27.49 15.50 -3.53
C VAL A 139 26.67 15.24 -4.81
N ILE A 140 27.21 14.48 -5.76
CA ILE A 140 26.45 14.11 -6.98
C ILE A 140 25.24 13.23 -6.63
N GLN A 141 25.41 12.23 -5.76
CA GLN A 141 24.30 11.39 -5.31
C GLN A 141 23.23 12.20 -4.57
N ALA A 142 23.64 13.11 -3.68
CA ALA A 142 22.75 14.02 -2.97
C ALA A 142 21.97 14.91 -3.95
N LYS A 143 22.62 15.43 -5.00
CA LYS A 143 21.94 16.22 -6.03
C LYS A 143 20.85 15.44 -6.74
N VAL A 144 21.10 14.18 -7.14
CA VAL A 144 20.10 13.34 -7.80
C VAL A 144 18.93 13.01 -6.85
N ALA A 145 19.22 12.68 -5.60
CA ALA A 145 18.20 12.43 -4.58
C ALA A 145 17.35 13.70 -4.33
N PHE A 146 17.99 14.86 -4.23
CA PHE A 146 17.31 16.14 -4.08
C PHE A 146 16.40 16.45 -5.27
N THR A 147 16.84 16.19 -6.51
CA THR A 147 15.99 16.35 -7.70
C THR A 147 14.75 15.45 -7.66
N ARG A 148 14.88 14.21 -7.17
CA ARG A 148 13.73 13.30 -7.00
C ARG A 148 12.74 13.82 -5.95
N ILE A 149 13.26 14.30 -4.81
CA ILE A 149 12.44 14.86 -3.73
C ILE A 149 11.74 16.13 -4.21
N SER A 150 12.45 17.05 -4.86
CA SER A 150 11.87 18.27 -5.45
C SER A 150 10.74 17.93 -6.40
N LYS A 151 10.98 17.01 -7.36
CA LYS A 151 9.94 16.59 -8.31
C LYS A 151 8.69 16.01 -7.61
N PHE A 152 8.86 15.29 -6.51
CA PHE A 152 7.74 14.78 -5.73
C PHE A 152 6.99 15.89 -4.99
N LEU A 153 7.71 16.84 -4.40
CA LEU A 153 7.12 18.01 -3.72
C LEU A 153 6.45 18.99 -4.69
N ASP A 154 6.92 19.04 -5.94
CA ASP A 154 6.36 19.86 -7.03
C ASP A 154 5.17 19.16 -7.75
N ALA A 155 4.79 17.95 -7.33
CA ALA A 155 3.66 17.24 -7.93
C ALA A 155 2.34 18.01 -7.71
N SER A 156 1.42 17.91 -8.66
CA SER A 156 0.13 18.60 -8.56
C SER A 156 -0.67 18.10 -7.36
N GLU A 157 -1.10 19.03 -6.52
CA GLU A 157 -2.00 18.74 -5.41
C GLU A 157 -3.46 18.84 -5.85
N LEU A 158 -4.33 18.06 -5.21
CA LEU A 158 -5.77 18.23 -5.37
C LEU A 158 -6.15 19.60 -4.80
N ASN A 159 -6.50 20.53 -5.68
CA ASN A 159 -6.98 21.85 -5.28
C ASN A 159 -8.21 21.70 -4.37
N GLY A 160 -8.08 22.07 -3.10
CA GLY A 160 -9.14 22.02 -2.07
C GLY A 160 -10.40 22.87 -2.37
N GLN A 161 -10.52 23.42 -3.57
CA GLN A 161 -11.68 24.14 -4.08
C GLN A 161 -12.92 23.26 -4.29
N VAL A 162 -12.82 21.94 -4.15
CA VAL A 162 -13.97 21.03 -4.29
C VAL A 162 -14.91 21.15 -3.09
N ARG A 163 -14.41 21.53 -1.90
CA ARG A 163 -15.21 21.55 -0.67
C ARG A 163 -15.14 22.88 0.05
N LYS A 164 -16.11 23.76 -0.21
CA LYS A 164 -16.41 24.82 0.75
C LYS A 164 -17.03 24.17 1.99
N LYS A 165 -16.23 24.04 3.06
CA LYS A 165 -16.72 23.55 4.36
C LYS A 165 -17.63 24.61 4.96
N TYR A 166 -18.94 24.45 4.76
CA TYR A 166 -19.94 25.24 5.47
C TYR A 166 -20.35 24.48 6.73
N ASN A 167 -20.33 25.17 7.87
CA ASN A 167 -20.88 24.63 9.11
C ASN A 167 -22.40 24.54 8.97
N ILE A 168 -22.99 23.47 9.52
CA ILE A 168 -24.44 23.34 9.65
C ILE A 168 -24.89 24.41 10.64
N GLY A 169 -25.35 25.54 10.10
CA GLY A 169 -25.68 26.75 10.82
C GLY A 169 -26.15 27.82 9.84
N THR A 170 -27.47 27.97 9.76
CA THR A 170 -28.25 29.14 9.34
C THR A 170 -28.50 29.50 7.86
N ASP A 171 -27.97 28.88 6.80
CA ASP A 171 -28.35 29.37 5.43
C ASP A 171 -28.40 28.37 4.25
N TYR A 172 -28.33 27.04 4.45
CA TYR A 172 -28.38 26.10 3.31
C TYR A 172 -29.38 24.95 3.49
N PRO A 173 -30.41 24.83 2.63
CA PRO A 173 -31.45 23.81 2.74
C PRO A 173 -31.05 22.41 2.22
N VAL A 174 -29.91 22.28 1.54
CA VAL A 174 -29.48 21.02 0.87
C VAL A 174 -28.07 20.60 1.30
N PRO A 175 -27.92 19.48 2.03
CA PRO A 175 -26.62 18.95 2.45
C PRO A 175 -25.66 18.56 1.33
N VAL A 176 -26.15 17.96 0.23
CA VAL A 176 -25.34 17.60 -0.95
C VAL A 176 -26.03 18.07 -2.22
N ALA A 177 -25.36 18.92 -2.99
CA ALA A 177 -25.85 19.43 -4.27
C ALA A 177 -24.75 19.40 -5.35
N MET A 178 -25.07 18.85 -6.51
CA MET A 178 -24.24 18.87 -7.72
C MET A 178 -25.07 19.42 -8.87
N ASN A 179 -24.54 20.45 -9.54
CA ASN A 179 -25.17 21.06 -10.71
C ASN A 179 -24.24 20.97 -11.91
N SER A 180 -24.64 20.17 -12.90
CA SER A 180 -23.92 19.92 -14.16
C SER A 180 -22.42 19.66 -13.95
N CYS A 181 -22.09 18.80 -12.98
CA CYS A 181 -20.71 18.52 -12.63
C CYS A 181 -20.10 17.48 -13.58
N SER A 182 -18.87 17.74 -14.05
CA SER A 182 -18.06 16.75 -14.77
C SER A 182 -16.71 16.56 -14.06
N PHE A 183 -16.26 15.31 -13.95
CA PHE A 183 -15.05 14.92 -13.22
C PHE A 183 -14.12 14.06 -14.07
N SER A 184 -12.81 14.18 -13.86
CA SER A 184 -11.79 13.40 -14.58
C SER A 184 -10.66 13.01 -13.62
N TRP A 185 -10.18 11.76 -13.70
CA TRP A 185 -9.02 11.30 -12.93
C TRP A 185 -7.71 11.86 -13.47
N ASP A 186 -7.63 12.00 -14.80
CA ASP A 186 -6.47 12.54 -15.50
C ASP A 186 -6.71 14.01 -15.89
N GLU A 187 -5.62 14.74 -16.08
CA GLU A 187 -5.65 16.10 -16.65
C GLU A 187 -6.24 16.13 -18.08
N ASN A 188 -6.25 14.98 -18.76
CA ASN A 188 -6.86 14.84 -20.07
C ASN A 188 -8.39 14.87 -19.99
N THR A 189 -8.97 16.04 -20.22
CA THR A 189 -10.42 16.29 -20.17
C THR A 189 -11.22 15.74 -21.37
N SER A 190 -10.60 14.97 -22.27
CA SER A 190 -11.24 14.52 -23.51
C SER A 190 -12.36 13.51 -23.28
N LYS A 191 -12.24 12.67 -22.24
CA LYS A 191 -13.30 11.76 -21.79
C LYS A 191 -13.42 11.84 -20.26
N PRO A 192 -14.34 12.65 -19.72
CA PRO A 192 -14.53 12.72 -18.28
C PRO A 192 -15.03 11.36 -17.76
N ALA A 193 -14.64 10.99 -16.54
CA ALA A 193 -15.10 9.77 -15.89
C ALA A 193 -16.55 9.89 -15.40
N LEU A 194 -17.00 11.12 -15.11
CA LEU A 194 -18.38 11.46 -14.84
C LEU A 194 -18.78 12.69 -15.63
N ASN A 195 -19.95 12.68 -16.24
CA ASN A 195 -20.41 13.77 -17.11
C ASN A 195 -21.79 14.30 -16.71
N ASN A 196 -21.90 15.62 -16.63
CA ASN A 196 -23.16 16.35 -16.40
C ASN A 196 -24.02 15.79 -15.24
N ILE A 197 -23.37 15.48 -14.12
CA ILE A 197 -24.05 14.94 -12.93
C ILE A 197 -24.88 16.05 -12.28
N ASN A 198 -26.18 15.78 -12.11
CA ASN A 198 -27.13 16.61 -11.38
C ASN A 198 -27.70 15.79 -10.23
N LEU A 199 -27.46 16.22 -8.99
CA LEU A 199 -27.85 15.47 -7.80
C LEU A 199 -28.16 16.43 -6.66
N ILE A 200 -29.29 16.22 -6.00
CA ILE A 200 -29.73 17.01 -4.83
C ILE A 200 -30.18 16.00 -3.78
N ILE A 201 -29.57 16.04 -2.60
CA ILE A 201 -29.86 15.11 -1.51
C ILE A 201 -30.27 15.91 -0.27
N LYS A 202 -31.43 15.59 0.27
CA LYS A 202 -31.99 16.24 1.46
C LYS A 202 -31.48 15.58 2.74
N ALA A 203 -31.65 16.26 3.86
CA ALA A 203 -31.30 15.71 5.16
C ALA A 203 -32.15 14.46 5.48
N GLY A 204 -31.51 13.42 6.01
CA GLY A 204 -32.14 12.14 6.38
C GLY A 204 -32.45 11.20 5.21
N GLU A 205 -32.22 11.63 3.97
CA GLU A 205 -32.54 10.87 2.76
C GLU A 205 -31.51 9.75 2.50
N LYS A 206 -32.02 8.57 2.13
CA LYS A 206 -31.23 7.38 1.81
C LYS A 206 -31.39 7.08 0.33
N ILE A 207 -30.28 7.15 -0.39
CA ILE A 207 -30.22 6.95 -1.83
C ILE A 207 -29.39 5.71 -2.13
N ALA A 208 -29.94 4.80 -2.92
CA ALA A 208 -29.17 3.69 -3.48
C ALA A 208 -28.64 4.06 -4.87
N ILE A 209 -27.41 3.65 -5.18
CA ILE A 209 -26.77 3.88 -6.48
C ILE A 209 -26.55 2.52 -7.14
N CYS A 210 -27.17 2.31 -8.30
CA CYS A 210 -27.09 1.07 -9.07
C CYS A 210 -26.66 1.34 -10.52
N GLY A 211 -26.27 0.27 -11.22
CA GLY A 211 -25.78 0.33 -12.60
C GLY A 211 -24.71 -0.71 -12.88
N GLU A 212 -24.39 -0.91 -14.15
CA GLU A 212 -23.42 -1.92 -14.61
C GLU A 212 -22.03 -1.72 -14.02
N VAL A 213 -21.20 -2.77 -14.02
CA VAL A 213 -19.80 -2.66 -13.58
C VAL A 213 -19.06 -1.67 -14.49
N GLY A 214 -18.37 -0.68 -13.91
CA GLY A 214 -17.66 0.35 -14.68
C GLY A 214 -18.48 1.61 -15.02
N SER A 215 -19.75 1.68 -14.64
CA SER A 215 -20.63 2.86 -14.86
C SER A 215 -20.24 4.15 -14.09
N GLY A 216 -19.22 4.11 -13.23
CA GLY A 216 -18.76 5.28 -12.48
C GLY A 216 -19.34 5.44 -11.06
N LYS A 217 -19.98 4.42 -10.48
CA LYS A 217 -20.57 4.47 -9.13
C LYS A 217 -19.58 4.86 -8.02
N SER A 218 -18.46 4.14 -7.90
CA SER A 218 -17.41 4.47 -6.92
C SER A 218 -16.75 5.81 -7.23
N THR A 219 -16.64 6.17 -8.51
CA THR A 219 -16.16 7.50 -8.97
C THR A 219 -17.08 8.61 -8.47
N LEU A 220 -18.40 8.40 -8.45
CA LEU A 220 -19.37 9.36 -7.91
C LEU A 220 -19.17 9.59 -6.41
N LEU A 221 -18.94 8.52 -5.64
CA LEU A 221 -18.61 8.65 -4.21
C LEU A 221 -17.29 9.40 -4.00
N ALA A 222 -16.26 9.10 -4.80
CA ALA A 222 -14.98 9.82 -4.76
C ALA A 222 -15.13 11.31 -5.15
N ALA A 223 -16.04 11.65 -6.06
CA ALA A 223 -16.39 13.03 -6.38
C ALA A 223 -17.07 13.74 -5.19
N VAL A 224 -17.97 13.07 -4.45
CA VAL A 224 -18.58 13.61 -3.21
C VAL A 224 -17.52 13.83 -2.13
N LEU A 225 -16.53 12.92 -2.01
CA LEU A 225 -15.40 13.06 -1.08
C LEU A 225 -14.48 14.23 -1.41
N GLY A 226 -14.41 14.60 -2.69
CA GLY A 226 -13.48 15.59 -3.21
C GLY A 226 -12.11 15.02 -3.59
N GLU A 227 -12.03 13.71 -3.83
CA GLU A 227 -10.79 13.02 -4.24
C GLU A 227 -10.52 13.12 -5.75
N ILE A 228 -11.51 13.59 -6.53
CA ILE A 228 -11.38 13.76 -7.99
C ILE A 228 -11.51 15.25 -8.33
N PRO A 229 -10.61 15.81 -9.16
CA PRO A 229 -10.73 17.19 -9.59
C PRO A 229 -11.98 17.37 -10.47
N LYS A 230 -12.72 18.44 -10.18
CA LYS A 230 -13.85 18.86 -11.02
C LYS A 230 -13.34 19.64 -12.23
N THR A 231 -13.91 19.35 -13.40
CA THR A 231 -13.63 20.08 -14.65
C THR A 231 -14.69 21.14 -14.92
N LYS A 232 -15.95 20.84 -14.63
CA LYS A 232 -17.12 21.71 -14.87
C LYS A 232 -18.13 21.60 -13.73
N GLY A 233 -18.99 22.60 -13.60
CA GLY A 233 -20.11 22.62 -12.65
C GLY A 233 -19.76 23.02 -11.22
N THR A 234 -20.76 22.92 -10.35
CA THR A 234 -20.65 23.29 -8.93
C THR A 234 -21.10 22.15 -8.03
N ILE A 235 -20.22 21.76 -7.12
CA ILE A 235 -20.48 20.78 -6.07
C ILE A 235 -20.44 21.47 -4.70
N GLN A 236 -21.42 21.13 -3.86
CA GLN A 236 -21.54 21.58 -2.49
C GLN A 236 -21.83 20.36 -1.60
N VAL A 237 -21.01 20.20 -0.55
CA VAL A 237 -21.14 19.12 0.44
C VAL A 237 -20.95 19.72 1.83
N CYS A 238 -22.02 19.71 2.63
CA CYS A 238 -22.05 20.30 3.98
C CYS A 238 -22.19 19.20 5.04
N GLY A 239 -21.38 19.27 6.10
CA GLY A 239 -21.38 18.27 7.19
C GLY A 239 -20.17 17.32 7.18
N LYS A 240 -20.07 16.50 8.23
CA LYS A 240 -19.04 15.46 8.39
C LYS A 240 -19.37 14.27 7.51
N LEU A 241 -18.35 13.73 6.81
CA LEU A 241 -18.47 12.54 5.95
C LEU A 241 -17.89 11.32 6.65
N ALA A 242 -18.53 10.18 6.50
CA ALA A 242 -17.96 8.85 6.75
C ALA A 242 -17.97 8.07 5.44
N TYR A 243 -16.84 7.43 5.12
CA TYR A 243 -16.67 6.65 3.90
C TYR A 243 -16.28 5.21 4.21
N ILE A 244 -16.97 4.30 3.54
CA ILE A 244 -16.69 2.87 3.57
C ILE A 244 -16.38 2.45 2.14
N SER A 245 -15.12 2.09 1.90
CA SER A 245 -14.62 1.64 0.62
C SER A 245 -14.99 0.19 0.35
N GLN A 246 -15.13 -0.16 -0.94
CA GLN A 246 -15.37 -1.54 -1.39
C GLN A 246 -14.27 -2.50 -0.88
N ASN A 247 -13.01 -2.08 -0.99
CA ASN A 247 -11.87 -2.79 -0.42
C ASN A 247 -11.63 -2.32 1.02
N ALA A 248 -11.89 -3.19 1.99
CA ALA A 248 -11.76 -2.84 3.40
C ALA A 248 -10.30 -2.61 3.81
N TRP A 249 -10.02 -1.41 4.33
CA TRP A 249 -8.70 -1.01 4.83
C TRP A 249 -8.65 -0.98 6.36
N ILE A 250 -7.72 -1.75 6.93
CA ILE A 250 -7.51 -1.90 8.37
C ILE A 250 -6.08 -1.49 8.69
N GLN A 251 -5.92 -0.65 9.71
CA GLN A 251 -4.62 -0.20 10.19
C GLN A 251 -3.98 -1.26 11.08
N THR A 252 -2.65 -1.35 11.06
CA THR A 252 -1.92 -2.18 12.02
C THR A 252 -2.11 -1.63 13.44
N GLY A 253 -2.69 -2.41 14.34
CA GLY A 253 -3.08 -2.01 15.69
C GLY A 253 -4.18 -2.91 16.26
N THR A 254 -4.78 -2.56 17.39
CA THR A 254 -5.87 -3.37 17.96
C THR A 254 -7.19 -3.21 17.18
N VAL A 255 -8.12 -4.17 17.33
CA VAL A 255 -9.49 -4.05 16.78
C VAL A 255 -10.14 -2.76 17.31
N LYS A 256 -9.99 -2.52 18.61
CA LYS A 256 -10.50 -1.34 19.29
C LYS A 256 -9.95 -0.04 18.70
N ASP A 257 -8.64 0.07 18.50
CA ASP A 257 -8.03 1.27 17.92
C ASP A 257 -8.50 1.52 16.49
N ASN A 258 -8.74 0.45 15.73
CA ASN A 258 -9.28 0.53 14.38
C ASN A 258 -10.72 1.07 14.35
N ILE A 259 -11.54 0.74 15.35
CA ILE A 259 -12.94 1.22 15.46
C ILE A 259 -12.97 2.67 15.97
N ILE A 260 -12.23 2.96 17.05
CA ILE A 260 -12.20 4.28 17.68
C ILE A 260 -11.55 5.32 16.77
N PHE A 261 -10.48 4.92 16.07
CA PHE A 261 -9.81 5.70 15.03
C PHE A 261 -9.48 7.14 15.47
N GLY A 262 -8.84 7.28 16.63
CA GLY A 262 -8.41 8.54 17.22
C GLY A 262 -9.49 9.36 17.95
N SER A 263 -10.75 8.90 17.97
CA SER A 263 -11.82 9.53 18.76
C SER A 263 -11.68 9.20 20.26
N PRO A 264 -12.26 10.01 21.16
CA PRO A 264 -12.32 9.64 22.58
C PRO A 264 -13.18 8.40 22.79
N MET A 265 -12.78 7.54 23.74
CA MET A 265 -13.50 6.30 24.06
C MET A 265 -14.75 6.58 24.90
N ASP A 266 -15.91 6.47 24.26
CA ASP A 266 -17.23 6.30 24.89
C ASP A 266 -17.63 4.82 24.91
N ARG A 267 -17.81 4.26 26.12
CA ARG A 267 -18.13 2.85 26.35
C ARG A 267 -19.51 2.46 25.83
N GLU A 268 -20.53 3.27 26.08
CA GLU A 268 -21.90 2.95 25.71
C GLU A 268 -22.04 2.97 24.20
N ARG A 269 -21.53 4.03 23.57
CA ARG A 269 -21.50 4.15 22.12
C ARG A 269 -20.70 3.03 21.45
N TYR A 270 -19.58 2.65 22.04
CA TYR A 270 -18.73 1.58 21.52
C TYR A 270 -19.46 0.23 21.57
N GLN A 271 -20.08 -0.11 22.70
CA GLN A 271 -20.87 -1.34 22.84
C GLN A 271 -22.04 -1.38 21.86
N ASN A 272 -22.78 -0.26 21.71
CA ASN A 272 -23.86 -0.15 20.74
C ASN A 272 -23.35 -0.31 19.29
N THR A 273 -22.19 0.27 18.98
CA THR A 273 -21.55 0.11 17.66
C THR A 273 -21.20 -1.35 17.38
N LEU A 274 -20.62 -2.07 18.34
CA LEU A 274 -20.27 -3.47 18.19
C LEU A 274 -21.50 -4.36 17.98
N ALA A 275 -22.60 -4.08 18.68
CA ALA A 275 -23.86 -4.78 18.52
C ALA A 275 -24.45 -4.56 17.12
N ARG A 276 -24.63 -3.30 16.70
CA ARG A 276 -25.24 -2.94 15.40
C ARG A 276 -24.40 -3.33 14.18
N CYS A 277 -23.11 -3.61 14.37
CA CYS A 277 -22.22 -4.10 13.32
C CYS A 277 -22.00 -5.62 13.38
N SER A 278 -22.76 -6.35 14.18
CA SER A 278 -22.65 -7.82 14.33
C SER A 278 -21.23 -8.31 14.65
N LEU A 279 -20.45 -7.52 15.39
CA LEU A 279 -19.05 -7.83 15.73
C LEU A 279 -18.89 -8.58 17.06
N VAL A 280 -19.94 -8.65 17.89
CA VAL A 280 -19.85 -9.26 19.23
C VAL A 280 -19.35 -10.70 19.17
N LYS A 281 -19.92 -11.52 18.27
CA LYS A 281 -19.49 -12.91 18.07
C LYS A 281 -18.07 -13.03 17.52
N ASP A 282 -17.65 -12.09 16.66
CA ASP A 282 -16.27 -12.08 16.14
C ASP A 282 -15.27 -11.81 17.25
N LEU A 283 -15.57 -10.86 18.15
CA LEU A 283 -14.73 -10.52 19.29
C LEU A 283 -14.60 -11.68 20.28
N GLU A 284 -15.69 -12.44 20.53
CA GLU A 284 -15.65 -13.63 21.40
C GLU A 284 -14.72 -14.72 20.85
N MET A 285 -14.59 -14.83 19.53
CA MET A 285 -13.68 -15.77 18.88
C MET A 285 -12.23 -15.27 18.86
N PHE A 286 -11.99 -13.97 19.04
CA PHE A 286 -10.63 -13.44 19.03
C PHE A 286 -9.89 -13.76 20.34
N PRO A 287 -8.59 -14.14 20.29
CA PRO A 287 -7.85 -14.55 21.47
C PRO A 287 -7.82 -13.53 22.61
N TYR A 288 -7.91 -12.23 22.29
CA TYR A 288 -7.89 -11.13 23.25
C TYR A 288 -9.08 -10.17 23.08
N GLY A 289 -10.19 -10.65 22.50
CA GLY A 289 -11.33 -9.79 22.23
C GLY A 289 -10.95 -8.60 21.33
N ASP A 290 -11.37 -7.41 21.72
CA ASP A 290 -11.11 -6.16 21.00
C ASP A 290 -9.69 -5.61 21.17
N CYS A 291 -8.94 -6.10 22.16
CA CYS A 291 -7.51 -5.83 22.32
C CYS A 291 -6.63 -6.65 21.37
N THR A 292 -7.22 -7.53 20.54
CA THR A 292 -6.47 -8.35 19.59
C THR A 292 -5.79 -7.48 18.54
N GLN A 293 -4.48 -7.69 18.35
CA GLN A 293 -3.68 -7.00 17.34
C GLN A 293 -4.00 -7.54 15.95
N ILE A 294 -4.31 -6.63 15.02
CA ILE A 294 -4.56 -6.88 13.60
C ILE A 294 -3.44 -6.20 12.79
N GLY A 295 -3.05 -6.81 11.67
CA GLY A 295 -2.09 -6.24 10.72
C GLY A 295 -1.06 -7.27 10.27
N GLU A 296 0.02 -6.82 9.65
CA GLU A 296 1.07 -7.69 9.06
C GLU A 296 1.70 -8.67 10.06
N ARG A 297 1.70 -8.32 11.35
CA ARG A 297 2.21 -9.13 12.47
C ARG A 297 1.13 -9.60 13.43
N GLY A 298 -0.15 -9.31 13.13
CA GLY A 298 -1.30 -9.60 13.98
C GLY A 298 -2.13 -10.77 13.46
N VAL A 299 -3.29 -10.98 14.07
CA VAL A 299 -4.29 -11.91 13.55
C VAL A 299 -4.83 -11.37 12.23
N ASN A 300 -4.88 -12.22 11.21
CA ASN A 300 -5.50 -11.88 9.94
C ASN A 300 -7.02 -12.02 10.04
N LEU A 301 -7.75 -10.95 9.69
CA LEU A 301 -9.20 -10.95 9.61
C LEU A 301 -9.70 -11.54 8.28
N SER A 302 -10.87 -12.19 8.31
CA SER A 302 -11.60 -12.57 7.09
C SER A 302 -12.12 -11.34 6.33
N GLY A 303 -12.53 -11.49 5.07
CA GLY A 303 -13.07 -10.39 4.27
C GLY A 303 -14.27 -9.71 4.93
N GLY A 304 -15.27 -10.50 5.33
CA GLY A 304 -16.46 -9.99 6.03
C GLY A 304 -16.15 -9.36 7.39
N GLN A 305 -15.17 -9.90 8.14
CA GLN A 305 -14.72 -9.28 9.40
C GLN A 305 -14.07 -7.91 9.16
N LYS A 306 -13.24 -7.77 8.12
CA LYS A 306 -12.66 -6.47 7.74
C LYS A 306 -13.74 -5.46 7.38
N GLN A 307 -14.75 -5.87 6.60
CA GLN A 307 -15.90 -5.00 6.26
C GLN A 307 -16.67 -4.57 7.52
N ARG A 308 -16.98 -5.50 8.44
CA ARG A 308 -17.68 -5.16 9.70
C ARG A 308 -16.89 -4.22 10.61
N VAL A 309 -15.57 -4.37 10.70
CA VAL A 309 -14.71 -3.43 11.46
C VAL A 309 -14.71 -2.04 10.81
N GLN A 310 -14.71 -1.95 9.48
CA GLN A 310 -14.81 -0.68 8.76
C GLN A 310 -16.18 -0.01 8.95
N LEU A 311 -17.27 -0.80 8.93
CA LEU A 311 -18.62 -0.34 9.28
C LEU A 311 -18.65 0.23 10.70
N ALA A 312 -18.11 -0.51 11.67
CA ALA A 312 -18.01 -0.05 13.05
C ALA A 312 -17.20 1.25 13.18
N ARG A 313 -16.07 1.38 12.46
CA ARG A 313 -15.29 2.63 12.41
C ARG A 313 -16.12 3.81 11.93
N ALA A 314 -16.88 3.64 10.85
CA ALA A 314 -17.72 4.70 10.29
C ALA A 314 -18.83 5.11 11.26
N LEU A 315 -19.56 4.14 11.84
CA LEU A 315 -20.63 4.42 12.81
C LEU A 315 -20.11 5.07 14.09
N TYR A 316 -18.95 4.62 14.59
CA TYR A 316 -18.29 5.22 15.75
C TYR A 316 -17.77 6.64 15.49
N GLN A 317 -17.73 7.10 14.24
CA GLN A 317 -17.39 8.49 13.93
C GLN A 317 -18.61 9.43 13.95
N ASN A 318 -19.85 8.90 13.88
CA ASN A 318 -21.11 9.66 13.86
C ASN A 318 -21.02 10.87 12.93
N ALA A 319 -20.86 10.58 11.65
CA ALA A 319 -20.91 11.57 10.58
C ALA A 319 -22.36 11.97 10.24
N ASP A 320 -22.51 13.03 9.46
CA ASP A 320 -23.82 13.49 8.97
C ASP A 320 -24.20 12.76 7.67
N ILE A 321 -23.18 12.46 6.84
CA ILE A 321 -23.31 11.82 5.53
C ILE A 321 -22.45 10.55 5.49
N TYR A 322 -23.06 9.43 5.11
CA TYR A 322 -22.42 8.13 4.95
C TYR A 322 -22.37 7.74 3.48
N LEU A 323 -21.16 7.46 2.99
CA LEU A 323 -20.88 6.98 1.65
C LEU A 323 -20.44 5.52 1.75
N LEU A 324 -21.27 4.61 1.24
CA LEU A 324 -21.11 3.17 1.40
C LEU A 324 -20.86 2.55 0.02
N ASP A 325 -19.62 2.16 -0.26
CA ASP A 325 -19.25 1.52 -1.53
C ASP A 325 -19.28 -0.01 -1.38
N ASP A 326 -20.41 -0.62 -1.74
CA ASP A 326 -20.63 -2.07 -1.72
C ASP A 326 -20.21 -2.78 -0.41
N PRO A 327 -20.72 -2.30 0.76
CA PRO A 327 -20.21 -2.68 2.08
C PRO A 327 -20.53 -4.13 2.51
N PHE A 328 -21.41 -4.83 1.78
CA PHE A 328 -21.93 -6.16 2.15
C PHE A 328 -21.45 -7.28 1.23
N SER A 329 -20.66 -6.97 0.21
CA SER A 329 -20.19 -7.90 -0.82
C SER A 329 -19.40 -9.11 -0.30
N ALA A 330 -18.67 -8.96 0.81
CA ALA A 330 -17.85 -10.02 1.41
C ALA A 330 -18.49 -10.66 2.66
N VAL A 331 -19.77 -10.36 2.91
CA VAL A 331 -20.55 -10.86 4.05
C VAL A 331 -21.59 -11.86 3.55
N ASP A 332 -21.88 -12.89 4.35
CA ASP A 332 -22.93 -13.86 4.05
C ASP A 332 -24.32 -13.19 4.03
N ALA A 333 -25.25 -13.74 3.24
CA ALA A 333 -26.56 -13.13 3.02
C ALA A 333 -27.36 -12.86 4.31
N HIS A 334 -27.32 -13.79 5.28
CA HIS A 334 -28.03 -13.60 6.55
C HIS A 334 -27.46 -12.43 7.36
N THR A 335 -26.14 -12.38 7.50
CA THR A 335 -25.46 -11.28 8.19
C THR A 335 -25.60 -9.97 7.43
N ALA A 336 -25.59 -9.98 6.10
CA ALA A 336 -25.82 -8.80 5.26
C ALA A 336 -27.21 -8.20 5.51
N THR A 337 -28.26 -9.04 5.56
CA THR A 337 -29.63 -8.58 5.87
C THR A 337 -29.76 -8.03 7.29
N SER A 338 -29.13 -8.69 8.28
CA SER A 338 -29.10 -8.17 9.67
C SER A 338 -28.38 -6.83 9.75
N LEU A 339 -27.20 -6.71 9.11
CA LEU A 339 -26.47 -5.44 9.03
C LEU A 339 -27.29 -4.37 8.31
N PHE A 340 -27.93 -4.68 7.19
CA PHE A 340 -28.76 -3.72 6.48
C PHE A 340 -29.86 -3.14 7.37
N ASN A 341 -30.59 -4.00 8.09
CA ASN A 341 -31.67 -3.57 8.97
C ASN A 341 -31.16 -2.83 10.23
N GLU A 342 -30.17 -3.37 10.92
CA GLU A 342 -29.68 -2.80 12.19
C GLU A 342 -28.77 -1.58 11.97
N TYR A 343 -27.96 -1.58 10.92
CA TYR A 343 -27.01 -0.53 10.61
C TYR A 343 -27.64 0.56 9.72
N VAL A 344 -28.08 0.22 8.50
CA VAL A 344 -28.52 1.22 7.52
C VAL A 344 -29.89 1.78 7.90
N MET A 345 -30.86 0.91 8.22
CA MET A 345 -32.22 1.34 8.50
C MET A 345 -32.40 1.87 9.92
N SER A 346 -31.79 1.24 10.91
CA SER A 346 -31.93 1.64 12.33
C SER A 346 -30.82 2.60 12.77
N ALA A 347 -29.54 2.25 12.62
CA ALA A 347 -28.46 3.09 13.15
C ALA A 347 -28.27 4.42 12.43
N LEU A 348 -28.55 4.44 11.12
CA LEU A 348 -28.43 5.61 10.25
C LEU A 348 -29.79 6.21 9.89
N SER A 349 -30.83 5.97 10.71
CA SER A 349 -32.20 6.38 10.40
C SER A 349 -32.33 7.90 10.16
N ASP A 350 -31.60 8.72 10.91
CA ASP A 350 -31.60 10.19 10.84
C ASP A 350 -30.47 10.77 9.97
N LYS A 351 -29.67 9.91 9.32
CA LYS A 351 -28.48 10.31 8.55
C LYS A 351 -28.73 10.25 7.05
N ILE A 352 -27.88 10.94 6.30
CA ILE A 352 -27.84 10.85 4.84
C ILE A 352 -27.01 9.63 4.46
N VAL A 353 -27.54 8.76 3.61
CA VAL A 353 -26.84 7.54 3.18
C VAL A 353 -26.83 7.47 1.66
N LEU A 354 -25.64 7.37 1.06
CA LEU A 354 -25.46 7.00 -0.33
C LEU A 354 -24.86 5.61 -0.33
N LEU A 355 -25.63 4.61 -0.76
CA LEU A 355 -25.20 3.22 -0.78
C LEU A 355 -25.09 2.73 -2.22
N VAL A 356 -23.87 2.47 -2.67
CA VAL A 356 -23.60 1.73 -3.90
C VAL A 356 -23.77 0.25 -3.58
N THR A 357 -24.61 -0.45 -4.33
CA THR A 357 -24.79 -1.90 -4.17
C THR A 357 -25.07 -2.57 -5.50
N HIS A 358 -24.58 -3.80 -5.63
CA HIS A 358 -24.95 -4.71 -6.69
C HIS A 358 -26.11 -5.64 -6.30
N GLN A 359 -26.44 -5.69 -4.99
CA GLN A 359 -27.53 -6.51 -4.46
C GLN A 359 -28.86 -5.76 -4.62
N VAL A 360 -29.67 -6.24 -5.55
CA VAL A 360 -30.95 -5.60 -5.93
C VAL A 360 -32.01 -5.73 -4.82
N ASP A 361 -31.89 -6.73 -3.96
CA ASP A 361 -32.87 -7.04 -2.91
C ASP A 361 -33.03 -5.94 -1.86
N PHE A 362 -32.01 -5.10 -1.67
CA PHE A 362 -32.06 -3.99 -0.71
C PHE A 362 -32.65 -2.69 -1.28
N LEU A 363 -32.75 -2.57 -2.60
CA LEU A 363 -33.19 -1.35 -3.27
C LEU A 363 -34.61 -0.86 -2.91
N PRO A 364 -35.62 -1.72 -2.68
CA PRO A 364 -37.00 -1.27 -2.45
C PRO A 364 -37.22 -0.40 -1.22
N VAL A 365 -36.30 -0.39 -0.26
CA VAL A 365 -36.43 0.30 1.04
C VAL A 365 -35.82 1.72 1.00
N PHE A 366 -35.13 2.08 -0.08
CA PHE A 366 -34.51 3.40 -0.25
C PHE A 366 -35.53 4.45 -0.70
N ASP A 367 -35.30 5.72 -0.31
CA ASP A 367 -36.16 6.85 -0.69
C ASP A 367 -36.09 7.13 -2.20
N SER A 368 -34.90 6.98 -2.79
CA SER A 368 -34.66 7.12 -4.21
C SER A 368 -33.52 6.20 -4.67
N ILE A 369 -33.56 5.80 -5.94
CA ILE A 369 -32.52 5.02 -6.59
C ILE A 369 -31.95 5.82 -7.75
N LEU A 370 -30.63 5.93 -7.79
CA LEU A 370 -29.85 6.58 -8.83
C LEU A 370 -29.29 5.51 -9.78
N LEU A 371 -29.84 5.42 -10.99
CA LEU A 371 -29.35 4.52 -12.02
C LEU A 371 -28.26 5.21 -12.84
N MET A 372 -27.06 4.64 -12.82
CA MET A 372 -25.90 5.14 -13.55
C MET A 372 -25.53 4.23 -14.73
N SER A 373 -25.14 4.85 -15.85
CA SER A 373 -24.48 4.18 -16.97
C SER A 373 -23.48 5.11 -17.62
N ASP A 374 -22.35 4.57 -18.07
CA ASP A 374 -21.28 5.30 -18.79
C ASP A 374 -20.85 6.64 -18.16
N GLY A 375 -20.88 6.74 -16.83
CA GLY A 375 -20.50 7.96 -16.10
C GLY A 375 -21.57 9.05 -16.07
N GLU A 376 -22.80 8.74 -16.46
CA GLU A 376 -23.95 9.64 -16.41
C GLU A 376 -25.07 9.06 -15.53
N VAL A 377 -25.90 9.96 -15.00
CA VAL A 377 -27.14 9.57 -14.30
C VAL A 377 -28.25 9.48 -15.32
N ILE A 378 -28.75 8.27 -15.58
CA ILE A 378 -29.86 8.05 -16.52
C ILE A 378 -31.17 8.50 -15.87
N ARG A 379 -31.44 8.00 -14.66
CA ARG A 379 -32.68 8.25 -13.92
C ARG A 379 -32.42 8.30 -12.41
N SER A 380 -33.24 9.08 -11.72
CA SER A 380 -33.34 9.13 -10.26
C SER A 380 -34.81 9.10 -9.88
N ALA A 381 -35.26 8.01 -9.27
CA ALA A 381 -36.67 7.83 -8.90
C ALA A 381 -36.83 6.73 -7.82
N PRO A 382 -37.98 6.68 -7.12
CA PRO A 382 -38.33 5.56 -6.25
C PRO A 382 -38.34 4.22 -7.00
N TYR A 383 -38.19 3.11 -6.25
CA TYR A 383 -38.11 1.76 -6.81
C TYR A 383 -39.29 1.38 -7.72
N GLN A 384 -40.52 1.72 -7.30
CA GLN A 384 -41.72 1.36 -8.05
C GLN A 384 -41.81 2.08 -9.39
N ASP A 385 -41.42 3.36 -9.42
CA ASP A 385 -41.45 4.19 -10.61
C ASP A 385 -40.39 3.73 -11.62
N LEU A 386 -39.17 3.41 -11.15
CA LEU A 386 -38.12 2.86 -12.02
C LEU A 386 -38.51 1.50 -12.59
N LEU A 387 -39.15 0.64 -11.78
CA LEU A 387 -39.58 -0.68 -12.23
C LEU A 387 -40.72 -0.59 -13.26
N ALA A 388 -41.52 0.48 -13.26
CA ALA A 388 -42.56 0.69 -14.25
C ALA A 388 -42.00 1.29 -15.56
N ASP A 389 -41.17 2.33 -15.44
CA ASP A 389 -40.88 3.25 -16.54
C ASP A 389 -39.48 3.09 -17.17
N CYS A 390 -38.58 2.30 -16.57
CA CYS A 390 -37.20 2.15 -17.04
C CYS A 390 -36.88 0.69 -17.37
N ASP A 391 -36.69 0.40 -18.65
CA ASP A 391 -36.39 -0.97 -19.12
C ASP A 391 -34.97 -1.40 -18.71
N GLU A 392 -33.99 -0.49 -18.69
CA GLU A 392 -32.63 -0.77 -18.24
C GLU A 392 -32.59 -1.20 -16.76
N PHE A 393 -33.45 -0.60 -15.93
CA PHE A 393 -33.59 -1.01 -14.53
C PHE A 393 -34.26 -2.38 -14.39
N LYS A 394 -35.30 -2.66 -15.19
CA LYS A 394 -35.94 -3.98 -15.23
C LYS A 394 -34.95 -5.07 -15.63
N ASP A 395 -34.13 -4.80 -16.65
CA ASP A 395 -33.10 -5.74 -17.12
C ASP A 395 -32.08 -6.03 -16.02
N LEU A 396 -31.64 -5.00 -15.28
CA LEU A 396 -30.74 -5.17 -14.13
C LEU A 396 -31.38 -6.03 -13.03
N VAL A 397 -32.66 -5.79 -12.70
CA VAL A 397 -33.39 -6.56 -11.69
C VAL A 397 -33.59 -8.02 -12.13
N ASN A 398 -33.94 -8.24 -13.40
CA ASN A 398 -34.17 -9.57 -13.96
C ASN A 398 -32.87 -10.37 -14.04
N ALA A 399 -31.77 -9.76 -14.52
CA ALA A 399 -30.46 -10.39 -14.56
C ALA A 399 -29.99 -10.85 -13.16
N HIS A 400 -30.30 -10.08 -12.11
CA HIS A 400 -30.01 -10.48 -10.74
C HIS A 400 -30.88 -11.67 -10.28
N LYS A 401 -32.18 -11.67 -10.59
CA LYS A 401 -33.09 -12.79 -10.28
C LYS A 401 -32.66 -14.08 -10.97
N ASP A 402 -32.20 -14.00 -12.22
CA ASP A 402 -31.71 -15.13 -12.98
C ASP A 402 -30.41 -15.70 -12.39
N MET A 403 -29.49 -14.83 -11.95
CA MET A 403 -28.27 -15.23 -11.25
C MET A 403 -28.53 -15.85 -9.87
N MET A 404 -29.58 -15.41 -9.16
CA MET A 404 -29.95 -15.95 -7.85
C MET A 404 -30.81 -17.21 -7.92
N GLY A 405 -31.27 -17.62 -9.11
CA GLY A 405 -31.98 -18.87 -9.32
C GLY A 405 -33.26 -18.97 -8.48
N VAL A 406 -34.31 -18.20 -8.84
CA VAL A 406 -35.66 -18.56 -8.41
C VAL A 406 -36.01 -19.88 -9.10
N SER A 407 -35.81 -20.97 -8.37
CA SER A 407 -36.54 -22.21 -8.57
C SER A 407 -38.03 -21.89 -8.38
N ASP A 408 -38.76 -21.76 -9.49
CA ASP A 408 -40.22 -21.79 -9.52
C ASP A 408 -40.70 -23.17 -9.05
N LEU A 409 -40.65 -23.40 -7.73
CA LEU A 409 -41.37 -24.46 -7.03
C LEU A 409 -42.81 -24.00 -6.79
N ASN A 410 -43.52 -23.65 -7.87
CA ASN A 410 -44.98 -23.51 -7.83
C ASN A 410 -45.59 -23.50 -9.23
N LYS A 411 -45.43 -24.62 -9.95
CA LYS A 411 -46.39 -25.15 -10.93
C LYS A 411 -45.90 -26.50 -11.44
N ASN A 412 -46.36 -27.57 -10.79
CA ASN A 412 -46.94 -28.74 -11.45
C ASN A 412 -47.13 -29.86 -10.42
N SER A 413 -48.38 -29.99 -9.98
CA SER A 413 -48.95 -31.27 -9.61
C SER A 413 -48.79 -32.24 -10.79
N HIS A 414 -47.96 -33.26 -10.64
CA HIS A 414 -48.29 -34.65 -10.97
C HIS A 414 -47.09 -35.58 -10.69
N SER A 415 -47.33 -36.54 -9.79
CA SER A 415 -46.93 -37.94 -9.87
C SER A 415 -45.53 -38.25 -10.45
N GLN A 416 -44.61 -38.71 -9.60
CA GLN A 416 -43.97 -40.03 -9.80
C GLN A 416 -43.12 -40.48 -8.60
N ARG A 417 -43.57 -41.61 -8.03
CA ARG A 417 -42.81 -42.77 -7.51
C ARG A 417 -41.60 -42.55 -6.59
N ALA A 418 -41.82 -43.01 -5.36
CA ALA A 418 -40.82 -43.37 -4.36
C ALA A 418 -39.66 -44.23 -4.91
N LYS A 419 -38.45 -43.90 -4.46
CA LYS A 419 -37.34 -44.84 -4.28
C LYS A 419 -36.71 -44.58 -2.92
N GLU A 420 -36.80 -45.60 -2.08
CA GLU A 420 -36.15 -45.73 -0.77
C GLU A 420 -34.63 -45.62 -0.91
N VAL A 421 -33.98 -44.85 -0.03
CA VAL A 421 -32.63 -45.14 0.43
C VAL A 421 -32.55 -44.92 1.95
N LEU A 422 -32.17 -46.01 2.60
CA LEU A 422 -31.95 -46.31 4.01
C LEU A 422 -31.11 -45.25 4.77
N ILE A 423 -31.66 -44.69 5.87
CA ILE A 423 -30.91 -43.95 6.89
C ILE A 423 -30.66 -44.91 8.06
N LYS A 424 -29.38 -45.20 8.35
CA LYS A 424 -28.97 -45.84 9.60
C LYS A 424 -28.87 -44.78 10.69
N GLU A 425 -29.72 -44.90 11.70
CA GLU A 425 -29.55 -44.26 13.00
C GLU A 425 -28.36 -44.88 13.74
N THR A 426 -27.63 -44.08 14.51
CA THR A 426 -26.88 -44.58 15.67
C THR A 426 -26.95 -43.54 16.78
N VAL A 427 -27.56 -43.96 17.88
CA VAL A 427 -27.80 -43.21 19.11
C VAL A 427 -26.59 -43.32 20.04
N GLY A 428 -26.17 -42.16 20.58
CA GLY A 428 -25.72 -41.99 21.96
C GLY A 428 -24.25 -42.28 22.31
N ILE A 429 -23.59 -41.31 22.97
CA ILE A 429 -23.19 -41.42 24.39
C ILE A 429 -22.73 -40.04 24.91
N HIS A 430 -23.19 -39.75 26.11
CA HIS A 430 -23.00 -38.57 26.95
C HIS A 430 -21.54 -38.39 27.43
N GLY A 431 -21.07 -37.15 27.53
CA GLY A 431 -19.76 -36.86 28.11
C GLY A 431 -19.51 -35.36 28.29
N SER A 432 -20.03 -34.79 29.38
CA SER A 432 -19.73 -33.42 29.83
C SER A 432 -18.26 -33.27 30.25
N ARG A 433 -17.55 -32.31 29.66
CA ARG A 433 -16.41 -31.64 30.31
C ARG A 433 -16.46 -30.15 29.99
N TYR A 434 -16.72 -29.38 31.03
CA TYR A 434 -16.37 -27.97 31.10
C TYR A 434 -14.84 -27.87 31.03
N THR A 435 -14.31 -27.12 30.07
CA THR A 435 -12.94 -26.60 30.11
C THR A 435 -13.02 -25.10 30.36
N GLU A 436 -12.57 -24.69 31.54
CA GLU A 436 -12.30 -23.30 31.88
C GLU A 436 -11.36 -22.68 30.84
N SER A 437 -11.80 -21.60 30.20
CA SER A 437 -10.95 -20.79 29.34
C SER A 437 -10.04 -19.92 30.22
N VAL A 438 -8.78 -20.33 30.35
CA VAL A 438 -7.72 -19.50 30.89
C VAL A 438 -7.56 -18.28 29.98
N LYS A 439 -7.84 -17.08 30.50
CA LYS A 439 -7.58 -15.82 29.78
C LYS A 439 -6.07 -15.70 29.54
N PRO A 440 -5.60 -15.57 28.30
CA PRO A 440 -4.16 -15.41 28.04
C PRO A 440 -3.67 -14.03 28.51
N SER A 441 -2.46 -13.98 29.08
CA SER A 441 -1.79 -12.75 29.50
C SER A 441 -1.41 -11.87 28.28
N PRO A 442 -1.24 -10.54 28.45
CA PRO A 442 -0.94 -9.61 27.36
C PRO A 442 0.34 -9.93 26.57
N GLU A 443 1.25 -10.73 27.13
CA GLU A 443 2.53 -11.11 26.50
C GLU A 443 2.40 -12.16 25.38
N ASN A 444 1.29 -12.88 25.29
CA ASN A 444 1.09 -13.94 24.30
C ASN A 444 0.43 -13.47 22.99
N GLN A 445 0.27 -12.16 22.77
CA GLN A 445 -0.09 -11.66 21.44
C GLN A 445 1.08 -11.95 20.49
N MET A 446 0.79 -12.40 19.26
CA MET A 446 1.77 -12.77 18.22
C MET A 446 2.69 -11.63 17.75
N ILE A 447 2.88 -10.58 18.54
CA ILE A 447 4.06 -9.73 18.45
C ILE A 447 5.20 -10.47 19.15
N ARG A 448 5.70 -11.55 18.53
CA ARG A 448 7.10 -11.90 18.79
C ARG A 448 7.90 -10.68 18.38
N LYS A 449 8.41 -9.92 19.36
CA LYS A 449 9.63 -9.15 19.13
C LYS A 449 10.55 -10.18 18.50
N GLU A 450 10.93 -9.93 17.26
CA GLU A 450 11.93 -10.74 16.60
C GLU A 450 13.14 -10.68 17.53
N GLU A 451 13.34 -11.73 18.33
CA GLU A 451 14.67 -12.05 18.79
C GLU A 451 15.40 -12.30 17.48
N ARG A 452 16.00 -11.23 16.95
CA ARG A 452 17.16 -11.41 16.09
C ARG A 452 18.00 -12.37 16.90
N GLU A 453 18.20 -13.57 16.37
CA GLU A 453 19.36 -14.34 16.74
C GLU A 453 20.54 -13.39 16.48
N THR A 454 20.92 -12.65 17.51
CA THR A 454 22.29 -12.24 17.75
C THR A 454 23.02 -13.50 18.21
N GLY A 455 22.83 -14.60 17.47
CA GLY A 455 23.83 -15.61 17.36
C GLY A 455 24.97 -14.90 16.64
N ASP A 456 26.10 -14.79 17.32
CA ASP A 456 27.36 -14.61 16.64
C ASP A 456 27.37 -15.64 15.51
N ALA A 457 27.16 -15.17 14.27
CA ALA A 457 27.07 -16.06 13.12
C ALA A 457 28.42 -16.77 12.90
N GLY A 458 29.43 -16.45 13.70
CA GLY A 458 30.76 -17.01 13.65
C GLY A 458 31.38 -16.76 12.29
N VAL A 459 32.51 -17.42 12.03
CA VAL A 459 33.21 -17.25 10.75
C VAL A 459 32.54 -18.05 9.62
N LYS A 460 31.56 -18.92 9.92
CA LYS A 460 30.96 -19.87 8.97
C LYS A 460 30.29 -19.22 7.75
N PRO A 461 29.42 -18.21 7.89
CA PRO A 461 28.83 -17.50 6.76
C PRO A 461 29.89 -16.78 5.93
N TYR A 462 30.91 -16.21 6.58
CA TYR A 462 32.04 -15.56 5.92
C TYR A 462 32.89 -16.55 5.12
N VAL A 463 33.17 -17.74 5.67
CA VAL A 463 33.86 -18.84 4.96
C VAL A 463 33.04 -19.34 3.78
N LEU A 464 31.72 -19.51 3.94
CA LEU A 464 30.83 -19.85 2.83
C LEU A 464 30.84 -18.79 1.72
N TYR A 465 30.88 -17.51 2.09
CA TYR A 465 30.99 -16.38 1.14
C TYR A 465 32.35 -16.33 0.44
N LEU A 466 33.45 -16.63 1.16
CA LEU A 466 34.81 -16.69 0.61
C LEU A 466 35.02 -17.92 -0.29
N CYS A 467 34.30 -19.02 -0.03
CA CYS A 467 34.36 -20.26 -0.79
C CYS A 467 33.46 -20.26 -2.04
N GLN A 468 32.41 -19.43 -2.09
CA GLN A 468 31.65 -19.22 -3.32
C GLN A 468 32.56 -18.53 -4.38
N ASN A 469 32.77 -19.22 -5.52
CA ASN A 469 33.65 -18.80 -6.64
C ASN A 469 35.17 -18.90 -6.45
N LYS A 470 35.69 -19.91 -5.73
CA LYS A 470 37.15 -20.21 -5.68
C LYS A 470 38.02 -18.99 -5.30
N GLY A 471 37.53 -18.10 -4.43
CA GLY A 471 38.27 -16.90 -4.01
C GLY A 471 39.57 -17.19 -3.25
N LEU A 472 39.68 -18.36 -2.63
CA LEU A 472 40.85 -18.80 -1.86
C LEU A 472 42.04 -19.27 -2.71
N PHE A 473 41.85 -19.68 -3.97
CA PHE A 473 42.91 -20.32 -4.77
C PHE A 473 43.56 -19.41 -5.82
N ARG A 474 43.56 -18.09 -5.62
CA ARG A 474 44.26 -17.15 -6.52
C ARG A 474 45.41 -16.38 -5.88
N PHE A 475 45.88 -16.84 -4.71
CA PHE A 475 47.03 -16.28 -3.98
C PHE A 475 48.20 -17.26 -3.80
N GLU A 476 48.31 -18.27 -4.67
CA GLU A 476 49.56 -19.02 -4.85
C GLU A 476 50.00 -18.85 -6.31
N TYR A 477 51.26 -18.41 -6.49
CA TYR A 477 51.93 -17.93 -7.71
C TYR A 477 51.79 -16.43 -8.04
N CYS A 478 52.47 -15.61 -7.22
CA CYS A 478 53.44 -14.62 -7.70
C CYS A 478 54.68 -14.68 -6.80
#